data_AF-A0A7G8EVT4-F1
#
_entry.id   AF-A0A7G8EVT4-F1
#
_cell.length_a   1.000
_cell.length_b   1.000
_cell.length_c   1.000
_cell.angle_alpha   90.00
_cell.angle_beta   90.00
_cell.angle_gamma   90.00
#
_symmetry.space_group_name_H-M   'P 1'
#
loop_
_entity.id
_entity.type
_entity.pdbx_description
1 polymer ?
#
loop_
_entity_poly.entity_id
_entity_poly.type
_entity_poly.pdbx_seq_one_letter_code
_entity_poly.pdbx_strand_id
1 'polypeptide(L)'
;MVVEFNQRFELIYGWDTKLVGQTIGLILPQQFRELHHAGFARFKLTESSEVVNHPLELATICADGSVIRSEHFIVAEKDDQEGWSFAATLRPLEGPHGC
;
A
#
# COMPACT_ATOMS: atom_id res chain seq x y z
N MET A 1 -5.90 4.19 6.94
CA MET A 1 -5.19 5.48 6.85
C MET A 1 -3.70 5.18 6.86
N VAL A 2 -2.88 6.00 6.20
CA VAL A 2 -1.43 5.86 6.27
C VAL A 2 -0.97 6.38 7.63
N VAL A 3 -0.23 5.54 8.36
CA VAL A 3 0.31 5.87 9.70
C VAL A 3 1.76 6.32 9.59
N GLU A 4 2.54 5.62 8.77
CA GLU A 4 3.94 5.93 8.54
C GLU A 4 4.42 5.36 7.19
N PHE A 5 5.57 5.84 6.75
CA PHE A 5 6.38 5.27 5.67
C PHE A 5 7.84 5.69 5.89
N ASN A 6 8.77 4.99 5.27
CA ASN A 6 10.20 5.27 5.45
C ASN A 6 10.75 6.25 4.38
N GLN A 7 11.95 6.76 4.60
CA GLN A 7 12.62 7.67 3.66
C GLN A 7 12.78 7.08 2.24
N ARG A 8 12.94 5.76 2.13
CA ARG A 8 13.06 5.10 0.82
C ARG A 8 11.77 5.23 0.01
N PHE A 9 10.60 5.15 0.65
CA PHE A 9 9.31 5.36 0.00
C PHE A 9 9.18 6.79 -0.54
N GLU A 10 9.56 7.80 0.26
CA GLU A 10 9.58 9.21 -0.16
C GLU A 10 10.49 9.42 -1.38
N LEU A 11 11.71 8.87 -1.35
CA LEU A 11 12.67 9.01 -2.44
C LEU A 11 12.17 8.40 -3.76
N ILE A 12 11.45 7.28 -3.71
CA ILE A 12 11.00 6.56 -4.90
C ILE A 12 9.69 7.12 -5.45
N TYR A 13 8.72 7.41 -4.58
CA TYR A 13 7.35 7.75 -4.98
C TYR A 13 7.02 9.24 -4.81
N GLY A 14 7.93 10.04 -4.26
CA GLY A 14 7.82 11.50 -4.14
C GLY A 14 6.84 11.99 -3.08
N TRP A 15 6.28 11.11 -2.26
CA TRP A 15 5.32 11.47 -1.21
C TRP A 15 6.04 12.03 0.01
N ASP A 16 5.57 13.18 0.48
CA ASP A 16 6.03 13.80 1.72
C ASP A 16 5.14 13.41 2.92
N THR A 17 5.47 13.94 4.10
CA THR A 17 4.74 13.68 5.35
C THR A 17 3.25 14.01 5.30
N LYS A 18 2.76 14.77 4.31
CA LYS A 18 1.33 15.03 4.13
C LYS A 18 0.55 13.79 3.73
N LEU A 19 1.20 12.72 3.27
CA LEU A 19 0.55 11.43 3.05
C LEU A 19 0.13 10.77 4.37
N VAL A 20 0.85 11.01 5.47
CA VAL A 20 0.45 10.52 6.79
C VAL A 20 -0.90 11.14 7.18
N GLY A 21 -1.80 10.31 7.71
CA GLY A 21 -3.17 10.74 8.02
C GLY A 21 -4.12 10.69 6.81
N GLN A 22 -3.63 10.39 5.61
CA GLN A 22 -4.48 10.26 4.42
C GLN A 22 -4.93 8.82 4.19
N THR A 23 -5.92 8.65 3.30
CA THR A 23 -6.27 7.32 2.81
C THR A 23 -5.14 6.70 1.99
N ILE A 24 -4.92 5.39 2.15
CA ILE A 24 -4.00 4.62 1.30
C ILE A 24 -4.41 4.67 -0.17
N GLY A 25 -5.67 4.99 -0.47
CA GLY A 25 -6.16 5.15 -1.84
C GLY A 25 -5.41 6.19 -2.67
N LEU A 26 -4.69 7.15 -2.06
CA LEU A 26 -3.89 8.13 -2.79
C LEU A 26 -2.73 7.48 -3.56
N ILE A 27 -2.20 6.35 -3.08
CA ILE A 27 -1.11 5.62 -3.74
C ILE A 27 -1.62 4.50 -4.66
N LEU A 28 -2.95 4.37 -4.82
CA LEU A 28 -3.59 3.33 -5.64
C LEU A 28 -4.21 3.92 -6.91
N PRO A 29 -4.17 3.19 -8.05
CA PRO A 29 -4.93 3.56 -9.23
C PRO A 29 -6.42 3.68 -8.90
N GLN A 30 -7.09 4.71 -9.45
CA GLN A 30 -8.45 5.09 -9.06
C GLN A 30 -9.45 3.94 -9.17
N GLN A 31 -9.34 3.12 -10.22
CA GLN A 31 -10.23 1.98 -10.47
C GLN A 31 -10.16 0.89 -9.39
N PHE A 32 -9.09 0.84 -8.60
CA PHE A 32 -8.90 -0.16 -7.55
C PHE A 32 -9.23 0.33 -6.15
N ARG A 33 -9.54 1.63 -5.96
CA ARG A 33 -9.80 2.20 -4.63
C ARG A 33 -11.03 1.58 -3.96
N GLU A 34 -12.12 1.41 -4.70
CA GLU A 34 -13.35 0.78 -4.19
C GLU A 34 -13.14 -0.71 -3.90
N LEU A 35 -12.44 -1.42 -4.80
CA LEU A 35 -12.08 -2.82 -4.61
C LEU A 35 -11.20 -3.02 -3.36
N HIS A 36 -10.26 -2.11 -3.14
CA HIS A 36 -9.41 -2.12 -1.95
C HIS A 36 -10.23 -1.88 -0.67
N HIS A 37 -11.17 -0.94 -0.68
CA HIS A 37 -12.06 -0.70 0.46
C HIS A 37 -12.95 -1.91 0.78
N ALA A 38 -13.58 -2.49 -0.25
CA ALA A 38 -14.39 -3.69 -0.10
C ALA A 38 -13.57 -4.91 0.35
N GLY A 39 -12.35 -5.07 -0.17
CA GLY A 39 -11.42 -6.13 0.22
C GLY A 39 -11.04 -6.04 1.71
N PHE A 40 -10.77 -4.83 2.20
CA PHE A 40 -10.48 -4.59 3.62
C PHE A 40 -11.69 -4.90 4.52
N ALA A 41 -12.89 -4.46 4.12
CA ALA A 41 -14.11 -4.75 4.86
C ALA A 41 -14.39 -6.26 4.92
N ARG A 42 -14.19 -6.99 3.81
CA ARG A 42 -14.29 -8.45 3.77
C ARG A 42 -13.26 -9.11 4.68
N PHE A 43 -11.98 -8.71 4.58
CA PHE A 43 -10.90 -9.27 5.38
C PHE A 43 -11.17 -9.16 6.88
N LYS A 44 -11.74 -8.04 7.36
CA LYS A 44 -12.10 -7.88 8.78
C LYS A 44 -13.12 -8.91 9.27
N LEU A 45 -13.94 -9.47 8.38
CA LEU A 45 -14.96 -10.47 8.70
C LEU A 45 -14.45 -11.90 8.50
N THR A 46 -13.63 -12.12 7.47
CA THR A 46 -13.23 -13.47 7.04
C THR A 46 -11.82 -13.86 7.48
N GLU A 47 -10.99 -12.87 7.86
CA GLU A 47 -9.57 -13.00 8.16
C GLU A 47 -8.78 -13.72 7.05
N SER A 48 -9.31 -13.66 5.83
CA SER A 48 -8.79 -14.36 4.65
C SER A 48 -8.59 -13.38 3.51
N SER A 49 -7.44 -13.48 2.84
CA SER A 49 -7.00 -12.57 1.78
C SER A 49 -6.26 -13.32 0.68
N GLU A 50 -6.49 -12.91 -0.55
CA GLU A 50 -5.70 -13.29 -1.74
C GLU A 50 -4.60 -12.26 -2.05
N VAL A 51 -4.35 -11.32 -1.12
CA VAL A 51 -3.44 -10.18 -1.32
C VAL A 51 -2.35 -10.13 -0.25
N VAL A 52 -2.55 -10.80 0.89
CA VAL A 52 -1.66 -10.75 2.06
C VAL A 52 -0.77 -12.00 2.07
N ASN A 53 0.47 -11.86 2.55
CA ASN A 53 1.46 -12.92 2.74
C ASN A 53 2.02 -13.57 1.46
N HIS A 54 2.01 -12.87 0.33
CA HIS A 54 2.74 -13.26 -0.87
C HIS A 54 3.08 -12.04 -1.74
N PRO A 55 4.07 -12.14 -2.64
CA PRO A 55 4.40 -11.05 -3.55
C PRO A 55 3.29 -10.81 -4.57
N LEU A 56 3.13 -9.54 -4.95
CA LEU A 56 2.19 -9.05 -5.94
C LEU A 56 2.86 -8.00 -6.82
N GLU A 57 2.71 -8.06 -8.13
CA GLU A 57 3.10 -6.96 -9.02
C GLU A 57 1.95 -5.96 -9.14
N LEU A 58 2.11 -4.78 -8.55
CA LEU A 58 1.09 -3.74 -8.47
C LEU A 58 1.61 -2.37 -8.93
N ALA A 59 0.67 -1.55 -9.42
CA ALA A 59 0.92 -0.16 -9.75
C ALA A 59 0.81 0.72 -8.49
N THR A 60 1.79 1.60 -8.31
CA THR A 60 1.82 2.60 -7.24
C THR A 60 1.78 3.99 -7.84
N ILE A 61 0.88 4.84 -7.34
CA ILE A 61 0.76 6.23 -7.77
C ILE A 61 1.75 7.09 -6.98
N CYS A 62 2.60 7.81 -7.70
CA CYS A 62 3.54 8.79 -7.15
C CYS A 62 2.83 10.11 -6.83
N ALA A 63 3.46 10.97 -6.03
CA ALA A 63 2.89 12.26 -5.63
C ALA A 63 2.63 13.21 -6.83
N ASP A 64 3.39 13.08 -7.92
CA ASP A 64 3.21 13.83 -9.16
C ASP A 64 2.16 13.24 -10.11
N GLY A 65 1.53 12.11 -9.72
CA GLY A 65 0.55 11.39 -10.51
C GLY A 65 1.13 10.38 -11.50
N SER A 66 2.46 10.27 -11.61
CA SER A 66 3.10 9.19 -12.36
C SER A 66 2.84 7.83 -11.70
N VAL A 67 3.07 6.76 -12.46
CA VAL A 67 2.84 5.40 -11.99
C VAL A 67 4.14 4.63 -12.06
N ILE A 68 4.49 3.97 -10.97
CA ILE A 68 5.61 3.03 -10.90
C ILE A 68 5.06 1.65 -10.59
N ARG A 69 5.45 0.67 -11.41
CA ARG A 69 5.21 -0.74 -11.14
C ARG A 69 6.18 -1.25 -10.09
N SER A 70 5.64 -2.01 -9.15
CA SER A 70 6.37 -2.44 -7.96
C SER A 70 5.86 -3.78 -7.48
N GLU A 71 6.78 -4.60 -6.97
CA GLU A 71 6.43 -5.78 -6.19
C GLU A 71 6.05 -5.35 -4.78
N HIS A 72 4.88 -5.77 -4.33
CA HIS A 72 4.34 -5.47 -3.01
C HIS A 72 4.32 -6.76 -2.21
N PHE A 73 4.77 -6.68 -0.98
CA PHE A 73 4.56 -7.73 0.02
C PHE A 73 3.78 -7.12 1.17
N ILE A 74 2.53 -7.55 1.35
CA ILE A 74 1.59 -6.97 2.31
C ILE A 74 1.43 -7.97 3.46
N VAL A 75 1.54 -7.45 4.68
CA VAL A 75 1.27 -8.18 5.91
C VAL A 75 0.09 -7.54 6.64
N ALA A 76 -0.65 -8.36 7.37
CA ALA A 76 -1.72 -7.93 8.24
C ALA A 76 -1.42 -8.45 9.65
N GLU A 77 -1.53 -7.59 10.64
CA GLU A 77 -1.35 -7.92 12.05
C GLU A 77 -2.60 -7.50 12.81
N LYS A 78 -3.00 -8.35 13.77
CA LYS A 78 -4.14 -8.07 14.63
C LYS A 78 -3.60 -7.73 16.01
N ASP A 79 -3.84 -6.51 16.43
CA ASP A 79 -3.65 -6.10 17.83
C ASP A 79 -4.98 -6.24 18.58
N ASP A 80 -4.91 -6.74 19.82
CA ASP A 80 -6.10 -7.00 20.64
C ASP A 80 -6.84 -5.71 21.05
N GLN A 81 -6.16 -4.56 21.04
CA GLN A 81 -6.72 -3.25 21.44
C GLN A 81 -7.00 -2.34 20.24
N GLU A 82 -6.13 -2.35 19.22
CA GLU A 82 -6.19 -1.45 18.07
C GLU A 82 -6.80 -2.08 16.80
N GLY A 83 -7.04 -3.40 16.83
CA GLY A 83 -7.62 -4.15 15.72
C GLY A 83 -6.61 -4.45 14.62
N TRP A 84 -7.08 -4.49 13.38
CA TRP A 84 -6.24 -4.85 12.23
C TRP A 84 -5.37 -3.70 11.74
N SER A 85 -4.06 -3.90 11.74
CA SER A 85 -3.06 -3.07 11.09
C SER A 85 -2.51 -3.77 9.84
N PHE A 86 -2.02 -2.98 8.89
CA PHE A 86 -1.43 -3.48 7.65
C PHE A 86 -0.14 -2.73 7.38
N ALA A 87 0.87 -3.48 6.94
CA ALA A 87 2.13 -2.92 6.46
C ALA A 87 2.45 -3.52 5.11
N ALA A 88 3.16 -2.76 4.28
CA ALA A 88 3.58 -3.22 2.96
C ALA A 88 5.03 -2.84 2.71
N THR A 89 5.78 -3.77 2.14
CA THR A 89 7.07 -3.46 1.50
C THR A 89 6.83 -3.31 0.01
N LEU A 90 7.30 -2.20 -0.55
CA LEU A 90 7.21 -1.90 -1.97
C LEU A 90 8.61 -1.87 -2.58
N ARG A 91 8.82 -2.71 -3.58
CA ARG A 91 10.06 -2.79 -4.36
C ARG A 91 9.76 -2.35 -5.80
N PRO A 92 10.24 -1.18 -6.26
CA PRO A 92 10.03 -0.79 -7.65
C PRO A 92 10.67 -1.82 -8.59
N LEU A 93 9.99 -2.11 -9.69
CA LEU A 93 10.45 -3.02 -10.75
C LEU A 93 10.95 -2.26 -11.99
N GLU A 94 10.79 -0.93 -11.99
CA GLU A 94 11.14 -0.05 -13.09
C GLU A 94 11.71 1.28 -12.57
N GLY A 95 12.29 2.07 -13.50
CA GLY A 95 12.91 3.35 -13.19
C GLY A 95 14.30 3.24 -12.52
N PRO A 96 14.86 4.37 -12.04
CA PRO A 96 16.23 4.44 -11.51
C PRO A 96 16.50 3.60 -10.27
N HIS A 97 15.44 3.16 -9.60
CA HIS A 97 15.49 2.35 -8.38
C HIS A 97 14.98 0.92 -8.59
N GLY A 98 14.62 0.55 -9.83
CA GLY A 98 14.16 -0.78 -10.18
C GLY A 98 15.23 -1.85 -9.90
N CYS A 99 14.81 -2.98 -9.33
CA CYS A 99 15.67 -4.15 -9.10
C CYS A 99 15.01 -5.41 -9.66
#